data_AF-A0A133P100-F1
#
_entry.id   AF-A0A133P100-F1
#
_cell.length_a   1.000
_cell.length_b   1.000
_cell.length_c   1.000
_cell.angle_alpha   90.00
_cell.angle_beta   90.00
_cell.angle_gamma   90.00
#
_symmetry.space_group_name_H-M   'P 1'
#
loop_
_entity.id
_entity.type
_entity.pdbx_description
1 polymer ?
#
loop_
_entity_poly.entity_id
_entity_poly.type
_entity_poly.pdbx_seq_one_letter_code
_entity_poly.pdbx_strand_id
1 'polypeptide(L)'
;MKRYGGKHSIKNCANMLQSSLKRKSMRILVALISSSIVVPAVFCAQLASGLNIPNRPGFWYKKSTTVEWLSRPDLSLILGPSLWEANKKLYCIESSVLYNATGIWRAEASEDYRIAAKLIQDNKSNDDRVVQASIAFAMHNHFDINQARWKEVVENGFEDIDTQIIADTANRLWQEARKQTPIRAELKKEYTIGQRAGRFTIRVFNPDGEVLSGIPVKIRYDEDLINLESKNVGQKNYVGEVEIRSTKEGVSIPWEAKKNK
;
A
#
# COMPACT_ATOMS: atom_id res chain seq x y z
N MET A 1 -4.87 -51.18 -62.91
CA MET A 1 -5.06 -51.67 -61.53
C MET A 1 -4.66 -50.56 -60.56
N LYS A 2 -5.54 -50.24 -59.59
CA LYS A 2 -5.47 -49.25 -58.48
C LYS A 2 -5.57 -47.73 -58.79
N ARG A 3 -6.41 -47.08 -57.98
CA ARG A 3 -6.95 -45.72 -58.03
C ARG A 3 -6.44 -44.84 -56.85
N TYR A 4 -6.71 -43.53 -56.96
CA TYR A 4 -6.98 -42.49 -55.94
C TYR A 4 -5.83 -41.67 -55.29
N GLY A 5 -5.78 -40.37 -55.63
CA GLY A 5 -6.16 -39.27 -54.72
C GLY A 5 -5.07 -38.43 -54.00
N GLY A 6 -5.05 -37.11 -54.24
CA GLY A 6 -4.91 -36.12 -53.16
C GLY A 6 -3.67 -35.20 -53.08
N LYS A 7 -3.86 -33.95 -53.55
CA LYS A 7 -3.47 -32.64 -52.98
C LYS A 7 -2.12 -32.43 -52.26
N HIS A 8 -1.45 -31.35 -52.70
CA HIS A 8 -0.37 -30.58 -52.05
C HIS A 8 -0.39 -30.60 -50.50
N SER A 9 0.78 -30.86 -49.89
CA SER A 9 0.97 -30.97 -48.44
C SER A 9 2.28 -30.27 -48.00
N ILE A 10 2.23 -28.99 -47.60
CA ILE A 10 2.01 -28.46 -46.23
C ILE A 10 3.31 -28.30 -45.38
N LYS A 11 4.42 -29.00 -45.65
CA LYS A 11 5.60 -28.90 -44.75
C LYS A 11 6.47 -27.65 -44.93
N ASN A 12 6.65 -27.15 -46.15
CA ASN A 12 7.43 -25.91 -46.38
C ASN A 12 6.61 -24.62 -46.18
N CYS A 13 5.28 -24.71 -46.28
CA CYS A 13 4.39 -23.59 -45.97
C CYS A 13 4.26 -23.35 -44.46
N ALA A 14 4.34 -24.41 -43.63
CA ALA A 14 4.26 -24.29 -42.18
C ALA A 14 5.46 -23.54 -41.55
N ASN A 15 6.68 -23.75 -42.03
CA ASN A 15 7.86 -23.04 -41.53
C ASN A 15 7.93 -21.58 -42.02
N MET A 16 7.49 -21.31 -43.26
CA MET A 16 7.35 -19.94 -43.74
C MET A 16 6.18 -19.20 -43.08
N LEU A 17 5.05 -19.85 -42.81
CA LEU A 17 3.95 -19.30 -42.02
C LEU A 17 4.36 -19.09 -40.56
N GLN A 18 5.12 -19.97 -39.92
CA GLN A 18 5.65 -19.70 -38.57
C GLN A 18 6.60 -18.49 -38.58
N SER A 19 7.42 -18.31 -39.61
CA SER A 19 8.31 -17.15 -39.72
C SER A 19 7.58 -15.84 -40.11
N SER A 20 6.48 -15.92 -40.87
CA SER A 20 5.65 -14.76 -41.23
C SER A 20 4.64 -14.40 -40.13
N LEU A 21 4.13 -15.39 -39.39
CA LEU A 21 3.37 -15.22 -38.15
C LEU A 21 4.27 -14.63 -37.04
N LYS A 22 5.56 -14.95 -37.03
CA LYS A 22 6.58 -14.27 -36.19
C LYS A 22 6.89 -12.83 -36.63
N ARG A 23 6.51 -12.40 -37.85
CA ARG A 23 6.81 -11.04 -38.36
C ARG A 23 5.62 -10.12 -38.58
N LYS A 24 4.36 -10.60 -38.68
CA LYS A 24 3.25 -9.72 -39.10
C LYS A 24 1.90 -9.82 -38.40
N SER A 25 1.63 -10.69 -37.42
CA SER A 25 0.25 -10.76 -36.87
C SER A 25 0.05 -11.24 -35.44
N MET A 26 1.06 -11.16 -34.56
CA MET A 26 0.82 -11.24 -33.11
C MET A 26 1.74 -10.29 -32.36
N ARG A 27 1.57 -8.97 -32.57
CA ARG A 27 1.68 -8.07 -31.42
C ARG A 27 0.43 -8.32 -30.58
N ILE A 28 0.49 -9.37 -29.76
CA ILE A 28 -0.41 -9.50 -28.62
C ILE A 28 -0.34 -8.16 -27.91
N LEU A 29 -1.48 -7.49 -27.85
CA LEU A 29 -1.67 -6.23 -27.17
C LEU A 29 -1.55 -6.51 -25.66
N VAL A 30 -0.32 -6.54 -25.16
CA VAL A 30 -0.02 -6.58 -23.73
C VAL A 30 -0.23 -5.16 -23.22
N ALA A 31 -1.44 -4.89 -22.73
CA ALA A 31 -1.69 -3.69 -21.93
C ALA A 31 -1.03 -3.91 -20.56
N LEU A 32 0.23 -3.50 -20.41
CA LEU A 32 0.88 -3.40 -19.11
C LEU A 32 0.37 -2.14 -18.43
N ILE A 33 -0.70 -2.27 -17.65
CA ILE A 33 -1.13 -1.20 -16.74
C ILE A 33 -0.49 -1.52 -15.39
N SER A 34 0.65 -0.90 -15.11
CA SER A 34 1.24 -0.92 -13.77
C SER A 34 0.36 -0.06 -12.86
N SER A 35 -0.57 -0.67 -12.12
CA SER A 35 -1.33 0.00 -11.07
C SER A 35 -0.41 0.24 -9.87
N SER A 36 0.42 1.27 -9.97
CA SER A 36 1.23 1.71 -8.84
C SER A 36 0.29 2.45 -7.87
N ILE A 37 -0.43 1.72 -7.03
CA ILE A 37 -0.89 2.29 -5.74
C ILE A 37 0.38 2.41 -4.91
N VAL A 38 1.13 3.49 -5.18
CA VAL A 38 2.20 3.92 -4.30
C VAL A 38 1.49 4.71 -3.22
N VAL A 39 1.23 4.09 -2.08
CA VAL A 39 1.22 4.84 -0.82
C VAL A 39 2.68 4.78 -0.39
N PRO A 40 3.55 5.72 -0.80
CA PRO A 40 4.93 5.72 -0.33
C PRO A 40 4.86 6.02 1.16
N ALA A 41 5.15 5.01 1.96
CA ALA A 41 5.36 5.19 3.38
C ALA A 41 6.87 5.32 3.59
N VAL A 42 7.31 6.53 3.91
CA VAL A 42 8.71 6.80 4.18
C VAL A 42 8.93 6.57 5.67
N PHE A 43 9.65 5.50 6.00
CA PHE A 43 9.97 5.13 7.38
C PHE A 43 11.44 5.34 7.65
N CYS A 44 11.82 5.68 8.88
CA CYS A 44 13.22 5.69 9.28
C CYS A 44 13.55 4.38 9.96
N ALA A 45 14.67 3.75 9.58
CA ALA A 45 15.10 2.46 10.13
C ALA A 45 15.55 2.54 11.60
N GLN A 46 15.53 3.74 12.20
CA GLN A 46 15.82 3.97 13.62
C GLN A 46 14.89 5.06 14.14
N LEU A 47 13.69 4.68 14.59
CA LEU A 47 12.86 5.56 15.40
C LEU A 47 12.78 4.95 16.79
N ALA A 48 13.58 5.51 17.68
CA ALA A 48 13.78 5.11 19.06
C ALA A 48 12.86 5.94 19.97
N SER A 49 12.26 5.37 21.02
CA SER A 49 11.19 5.95 21.85
C SER A 49 11.38 7.45 22.16
N GLY A 50 10.26 8.17 22.13
CA GLY A 50 10.25 9.64 22.06
C GLY A 50 10.91 10.29 23.27
N LEU A 51 11.78 11.27 23.00
CA LEU A 51 12.33 12.15 24.03
C LEU A 51 11.23 12.96 24.71
N ASN A 52 11.44 13.26 26.00
CA ASN A 52 10.68 14.24 26.77
C ASN A 52 10.65 15.58 26.05
N ILE A 53 9.54 15.88 25.38
CA ILE A 53 9.29 17.19 24.76
C ILE A 53 7.94 17.68 25.29
N PRO A 54 7.88 18.89 25.89
CA PRO A 54 6.67 19.42 26.49
C PRO A 54 5.46 19.40 25.53
N ASN A 55 4.26 19.17 26.07
CA ASN A 55 2.98 19.22 25.35
C ASN A 55 2.79 18.18 24.24
N ARG A 56 3.42 17.01 24.36
CA ARG A 56 3.16 15.88 23.44
C ARG A 56 2.13 14.91 24.01
N PRO A 57 1.18 14.43 23.19
CA PRO A 57 0.23 13.42 23.61
C PRO A 57 0.92 12.07 23.81
N GLY A 58 0.54 11.35 24.86
CA GLY A 58 1.09 10.04 25.17
C GLY A 58 1.02 9.70 26.65
N PHE A 59 1.70 8.62 27.01
CA PHE A 59 1.84 8.16 28.39
C PHE A 59 3.28 7.77 28.68
N TRP A 60 3.73 8.04 29.89
CA TRP A 60 5.05 7.63 30.33
C TRP A 60 5.11 6.12 30.51
N TYR A 61 6.25 5.54 30.19
CA TYR A 61 6.54 4.17 30.57
C TYR A 61 6.62 4.12 32.09
N LYS A 62 5.94 3.17 32.71
CA LYS A 62 6.02 2.99 34.16
C LYS A 62 7.45 2.58 34.52
N LYS A 63 8.02 3.13 35.60
CA LYS A 63 9.30 2.61 36.10
C LYS A 63 9.13 1.20 36.62
N SER A 64 10.09 0.33 36.30
CA SER A 64 10.09 -1.06 36.78
C SER A 64 11.05 -1.25 37.94
N THR A 65 10.72 -2.16 38.86
CA THR A 65 11.66 -2.64 39.90
C THR A 65 12.30 -3.98 39.54
N THR A 66 11.82 -4.66 38.49
CA THR A 66 12.27 -5.99 38.06
C THR A 66 12.95 -5.98 36.69
N VAL A 67 12.62 -5.01 35.83
CA VAL A 67 13.25 -4.83 34.52
C VAL A 67 14.30 -3.71 34.61
N GLU A 68 15.58 -4.09 34.61
CA GLU A 68 16.72 -3.19 34.89
C GLU A 68 16.69 -1.93 34.03
N TRP A 69 16.50 -2.06 32.71
CA TRP A 69 16.57 -0.91 31.82
C TRP A 69 15.40 0.07 31.99
N LEU A 70 14.22 -0.40 32.41
CA LEU A 70 13.06 0.43 32.78
C LEU A 70 13.15 1.04 34.18
N SER A 71 14.09 0.57 35.01
CA SER A 71 14.34 1.13 36.35
C SER A 71 15.22 2.38 36.32
N ARG A 72 15.88 2.63 35.19
CA ARG A 72 16.87 3.70 35.02
C ARG A 72 16.27 5.09 35.31
N PRO A 73 16.85 5.86 36.26
CA PRO A 73 16.30 7.16 36.63
C PRO A 73 16.46 8.23 35.54
N ASP A 74 17.45 8.06 34.67
CA ASP A 74 17.76 8.95 33.55
C ASP A 74 16.99 8.60 32.26
N LEU A 75 16.27 7.47 32.27
CA LEU A 75 15.45 7.03 31.15
C LEU A 75 14.01 7.52 31.33
N SER A 76 13.60 8.46 30.47
CA SER A 76 12.27 9.05 30.48
C SER A 76 11.66 8.87 29.09
N LEU A 77 10.85 7.83 28.93
CA LEU A 77 10.28 7.39 27.65
C LEU A 77 8.77 7.59 27.61
N ILE A 78 8.28 8.12 26.50
CA ILE A 78 6.86 8.33 26.24
C ILE A 78 6.39 7.35 25.16
N LEU A 79 5.27 6.68 25.42
CA LEU A 79 4.47 6.02 24.40
C LEU A 79 3.63 7.07 23.68
N GLY A 80 4.10 7.49 22.51
CA GLY A 80 3.47 8.54 21.71
C GLY A 80 4.31 8.91 20.49
N PRO A 81 4.02 10.05 19.85
CA PRO A 81 4.73 10.51 18.68
C PRO A 81 6.08 11.15 19.06
N SER A 82 7.13 10.74 18.35
CA SER A 82 8.50 11.27 18.48
C SER A 82 8.73 12.57 17.73
N LEU A 83 7.89 12.87 16.75
CA LEU A 83 7.73 14.21 16.20
C LEU A 83 6.26 14.60 16.25
N TRP A 84 6.00 15.79 16.78
CA TRP A 84 4.66 16.33 16.99
C TRP A 84 4.53 17.71 16.35
N GLU A 85 4.17 17.73 15.08
CA GLU A 85 3.92 18.96 14.31
C GLU A 85 2.51 18.94 13.70
N ALA A 86 2.03 20.09 13.23
CA ALA A 86 0.76 20.18 12.52
C ALA A 86 0.81 19.30 11.26
N ASN A 87 -0.09 18.31 11.17
CA ASN A 87 -0.18 17.32 10.07
C ASN A 87 1.06 16.45 9.82
N LYS A 88 2.07 16.47 10.69
CA LYS A 88 3.28 15.66 10.58
C LYS A 88 3.59 14.97 11.90
N LYS A 89 3.30 13.67 11.96
CA LYS A 89 3.51 12.84 13.13
C LYS A 89 4.51 11.74 12.77
N LEU A 90 5.52 11.54 13.62
CA LEU A 90 6.46 10.42 13.50
C LEU A 90 6.37 9.55 14.74
N TYR A 91 6.49 8.25 14.56
CA TYR A 91 6.35 7.25 15.62
C TYR A 91 7.53 6.31 15.65
N CYS A 92 7.80 5.78 16.83
CA CYS A 92 8.93 4.89 17.04
C CYS A 92 8.62 3.45 16.73
N ILE A 93 9.68 2.77 16.31
CA ILE A 93 9.75 1.34 16.05
C ILE A 93 10.84 0.70 16.92
N GLU A 94 11.33 1.37 17.96
CA GLU A 94 12.26 0.81 18.93
C GLU A 94 11.95 1.40 20.31
N SER A 95 11.35 0.59 21.17
CA SER A 95 10.84 1.02 22.48
C SER A 95 11.93 1.30 23.52
N SER A 96 13.16 0.83 23.28
CA SER A 96 14.20 0.74 24.32
C SER A 96 15.39 1.67 24.17
N VAL A 97 15.35 2.55 23.16
CA VAL A 97 16.44 3.47 22.84
C VAL A 97 15.86 4.88 22.75
N LEU A 98 16.66 5.91 23.04
CA LEU A 98 16.24 7.29 22.87
C LEU A 98 16.40 7.74 21.41
N TYR A 99 15.41 8.49 20.90
CA TYR A 99 15.51 9.13 19.59
C TYR A 99 16.74 10.07 19.51
N ASN A 100 17.63 9.84 18.54
CA ASN A 100 18.81 10.69 18.33
C ASN A 100 18.86 11.39 16.95
N ALA A 101 17.80 11.26 16.12
CA ALA A 101 17.67 11.87 14.80
C ALA A 101 18.75 11.52 13.75
N THR A 102 19.64 10.55 14.00
CA THR A 102 20.73 10.19 13.08
C THR A 102 20.39 9.00 12.16
N GLY A 103 19.15 8.51 12.18
CA GLY A 103 18.73 7.33 11.44
C GLY A 103 18.68 7.51 9.92
N ILE A 104 18.74 6.38 9.19
CA ILE A 104 18.59 6.34 7.74
C ILE A 104 17.11 6.14 7.37
N TRP A 105 16.58 7.06 6.57
CA TRP A 105 15.24 6.96 5.98
C TRP A 105 15.23 5.97 4.81
N ARG A 106 14.23 5.09 4.79
CA ARG A 106 13.99 4.11 3.73
C ARG A 106 12.52 4.17 3.33
N ALA A 107 12.28 4.06 2.03
CA ALA A 107 10.92 3.87 1.53
C ALA A 107 10.54 2.41 1.70
N GLU A 108 9.41 2.16 2.34
CA GLU A 108 8.88 0.81 2.53
C GLU A 108 7.51 0.69 1.86
N ALA A 109 7.22 -0.50 1.35
CA ALA A 109 6.02 -0.75 0.54
C ALA A 109 5.28 -2.04 0.92
N SER A 110 5.68 -2.71 2.01
CA SER A 110 4.97 -3.89 2.51
C SER A 110 3.55 -3.54 2.93
N GLU A 111 2.70 -4.56 3.07
CA GLU A 111 1.32 -4.41 3.52
C GLU A 111 1.22 -3.67 4.86
N ASP A 112 1.94 -4.13 5.89
CA ASP A 112 1.90 -3.52 7.22
C ASP A 112 2.34 -2.05 7.19
N TYR A 113 3.38 -1.71 6.42
CA TYR A 113 3.84 -0.33 6.28
C TYR A 113 2.79 0.57 5.61
N ARG A 114 2.00 0.05 4.65
CA ARG A 114 0.88 0.78 4.06
C ARG A 114 -0.26 0.98 5.07
N ILE A 115 -0.55 -0.04 5.88
CA ILE A 115 -1.58 0.05 6.94
C ILE A 115 -1.18 1.09 7.97
N ALA A 116 0.07 1.07 8.42
CA ALA A 116 0.62 2.06 9.33
C ALA A 116 0.54 3.48 8.76
N ALA A 117 0.90 3.67 7.49
CA ALA A 117 0.76 4.97 6.83
C ALA A 117 -0.69 5.46 6.78
N LYS A 118 -1.63 4.56 6.46
CA LYS A 118 -3.07 4.87 6.47
C LYS A 118 -3.55 5.25 7.87
N LEU A 119 -3.16 4.49 8.88
CA LEU A 119 -3.48 4.75 10.29
C LEU A 119 -3.01 6.14 10.74
N ILE A 120 -1.75 6.49 10.45
CA ILE A 120 -1.17 7.79 10.78
C ILE A 120 -1.88 8.91 10.02
N GLN A 121 -2.13 8.71 8.72
CA GLN A 121 -2.79 9.71 7.88
C GLN A 121 -4.21 10.02 8.34
N ASP A 122 -4.97 9.00 8.72
CA ASP A 122 -6.37 9.15 9.18
C ASP A 122 -6.46 9.86 10.53
N ASN A 123 -5.39 9.79 11.34
CA ASN A 123 -5.33 10.36 12.69
C ASN A 123 -4.38 11.56 12.81
N LYS A 124 -3.90 12.12 11.69
CA LYS A 124 -2.88 13.20 11.69
C LYS A 124 -3.31 14.49 12.36
N SER A 125 -4.62 14.73 12.46
CA SER A 125 -5.24 15.90 13.11
C SER A 125 -5.89 15.56 14.44
N ASN A 126 -5.73 14.32 14.93
CA ASN A 126 -6.28 13.90 16.20
C ASN A 126 -5.22 14.12 17.29
N ASP A 127 -5.47 15.04 18.21
CA ASP A 127 -4.53 15.36 19.28
C ASP A 127 -4.82 14.62 20.60
N ASP A 128 -5.77 13.68 20.60
CA ASP A 128 -6.11 12.88 21.77
C ASP A 128 -4.96 11.98 22.23
N ARG A 129 -4.64 12.04 23.53
CA ARG A 129 -3.49 11.32 24.09
C ARG A 129 -3.63 9.80 24.02
N VAL A 130 -4.83 9.26 24.16
CA VAL A 130 -5.08 7.81 24.08
C VAL A 130 -4.92 7.33 22.65
N VAL A 131 -5.48 8.06 21.69
CA VAL A 131 -5.35 7.73 20.26
C VAL A 131 -3.89 7.75 19.84
N GLN A 132 -3.14 8.80 20.16
CA GLN A 132 -1.73 8.91 19.74
C GLN A 132 -0.84 7.85 20.42
N ALA A 133 -1.08 7.55 21.71
CA ALA A 133 -0.41 6.44 22.38
C ALA A 133 -0.76 5.08 21.75
N SER A 134 -2.02 4.88 21.35
CA SER A 134 -2.47 3.64 20.71
C SER A 134 -1.88 3.45 19.32
N ILE A 135 -1.66 4.53 18.56
CA ILE A 135 -0.94 4.46 17.29
C ILE A 135 0.52 4.08 17.54
N ALA A 136 1.18 4.68 18.54
CA ALA A 136 2.55 4.30 18.91
C ALA A 136 2.63 2.83 19.36
N PHE A 137 1.67 2.37 20.16
CA PHE A 137 1.54 0.97 20.57
C PHE A 137 1.42 0.03 19.37
N ALA A 138 0.58 0.38 18.39
CA ALA A 138 0.46 -0.37 17.15
C ALA A 138 1.78 -0.39 16.36
N MET A 139 2.51 0.72 16.30
CA MET A 139 3.82 0.74 15.63
C MET A 139 4.81 -0.21 16.29
N HIS A 140 4.89 -0.23 17.63
CA HIS A 140 5.76 -1.16 18.34
C HIS A 140 5.30 -2.62 18.15
N ASN A 141 4.00 -2.91 18.26
CA ASN A 141 3.48 -4.25 18.01
C ASN A 141 3.87 -4.83 16.64
N HIS A 142 3.87 -4.01 15.59
CA HIS A 142 4.14 -4.48 14.23
C HIS A 142 5.62 -4.38 13.82
N PHE A 143 6.35 -3.40 14.37
CA PHE A 143 7.65 -3.01 13.84
C PHE A 143 8.76 -2.88 14.88
N ASP A 144 8.51 -3.15 16.17
CA ASP A 144 9.57 -2.97 17.17
C ASP A 144 10.81 -3.82 16.81
N ILE A 145 11.95 -3.15 16.67
CA ILE A 145 13.24 -3.78 16.35
C ILE A 145 13.60 -4.82 17.43
N ASN A 146 13.20 -4.59 18.67
CA ASN A 146 13.38 -5.49 19.79
C ASN A 146 12.04 -5.82 20.47
N GLN A 147 11.30 -6.73 19.85
CA GLN A 147 10.00 -7.20 20.35
C GLN A 147 10.05 -7.77 21.78
N ALA A 148 11.17 -8.34 22.22
CA ALA A 148 11.29 -8.84 23.59
C ALA A 148 11.23 -7.69 24.61
N ARG A 149 11.94 -6.59 24.33
CA ARG A 149 11.87 -5.38 25.17
C ARG A 149 10.51 -4.70 25.09
N TRP A 150 9.89 -4.67 23.92
CA TRP A 150 8.52 -4.18 23.82
C TRP A 150 7.55 -4.97 24.70
N LYS A 151 7.67 -6.30 24.74
CA LYS A 151 6.87 -7.15 25.63
C LYS A 151 7.06 -6.79 27.11
N GLU A 152 8.30 -6.56 27.54
CA GLU A 152 8.59 -6.10 28.91
C GLU A 152 7.92 -4.76 29.23
N VAL A 153 7.88 -3.82 28.27
CA VAL A 153 7.16 -2.55 28.42
C VAL A 153 5.66 -2.78 28.59
N VAL A 154 5.05 -3.61 27.75
CA VAL A 154 3.60 -3.91 27.81
C VAL A 154 3.24 -4.56 29.14
N GLU A 155 4.02 -5.54 29.60
CA GLU A 155 3.80 -6.24 30.88
C GLU A 155 3.97 -5.30 32.09
N ASN A 156 4.92 -4.38 32.01
CA ASN A 156 5.19 -3.42 33.09
C ASN A 156 4.18 -2.24 33.10
N GLY A 157 3.69 -1.86 31.93
CA GLY A 157 2.64 -0.88 31.72
C GLY A 157 3.07 0.58 31.69
N PHE A 158 2.07 1.46 31.71
CA PHE A 158 2.20 2.90 31.54
C PHE A 158 1.65 3.68 32.73
N GLU A 159 2.12 4.91 32.93
CA GLU A 159 1.62 5.80 33.97
C GLU A 159 0.25 6.36 33.60
N ASP A 160 -0.64 6.52 34.59
CA ASP A 160 -1.95 7.16 34.48
C ASP A 160 -2.94 6.54 33.46
N ILE A 161 -2.71 5.30 33.02
CA ILE A 161 -3.63 4.56 32.15
C ILE A 161 -3.46 3.05 32.28
N ASP A 162 -4.57 2.32 32.11
CA ASP A 162 -4.55 0.88 31.94
C ASP A 162 -4.01 0.52 30.55
N THR A 163 -2.95 -0.29 30.51
CA THR A 163 -2.35 -0.82 29.28
C THR A 163 -3.38 -1.46 28.36
N GLN A 164 -4.40 -2.13 28.91
CA GLN A 164 -5.42 -2.81 28.10
C GLN A 164 -6.25 -1.83 27.27
N ILE A 165 -6.53 -0.63 27.79
CA ILE A 165 -7.27 0.41 27.05
C ILE A 165 -6.48 0.84 25.81
N ILE A 166 -5.17 1.01 25.95
CA ILE A 166 -4.28 1.36 24.82
C ILE A 166 -4.23 0.20 23.83
N ALA A 167 -4.03 -1.03 24.30
CA ALA A 167 -3.93 -2.21 23.45
C ALA A 167 -5.21 -2.46 22.62
N ASP A 168 -6.39 -2.36 23.24
CA ASP A 168 -7.67 -2.53 22.57
C ASP A 168 -7.91 -1.44 21.53
N THR A 169 -7.60 -0.19 21.90
CA THR A 169 -7.72 0.95 20.99
C THR A 169 -6.75 0.84 19.82
N ALA A 170 -5.51 0.41 20.07
CA ALA A 170 -4.50 0.17 19.05
C ALA A 170 -4.96 -0.90 18.04
N ASN A 171 -5.46 -2.03 18.53
CA ASN A 171 -5.98 -3.10 17.67
C ASN A 171 -7.18 -2.61 16.85
N ARG A 172 -8.15 -1.92 17.46
CA ARG A 172 -9.30 -1.37 16.75
C ARG A 172 -8.87 -0.43 15.62
N LEU A 173 -8.00 0.54 15.93
CA LEU A 173 -7.50 1.51 14.95
C LEU A 173 -6.71 0.84 13.82
N TRP A 174 -5.88 -0.16 14.15
CA TRP A 174 -5.16 -0.93 13.14
C TRP A 174 -6.10 -1.67 12.20
N GLN A 175 -7.13 -2.34 12.72
CA GLN A 175 -8.12 -3.05 11.90
C GLN A 175 -8.95 -2.10 11.03
N GLU A 176 -9.32 -0.93 11.55
CA GLU A 176 -10.00 0.11 10.77
C GLU A 176 -9.12 0.60 9.61
N ALA A 177 -7.84 0.90 9.88
CA ALA A 177 -6.89 1.29 8.86
C ALA A 177 -6.68 0.17 7.83
N ARG A 178 -6.53 -1.08 8.29
CA ARG A 178 -6.36 -2.26 7.43
C ARG A 178 -7.51 -2.40 6.45
N LYS A 179 -8.75 -2.29 6.91
CA LYS A 179 -9.96 -2.35 6.06
C LYS A 179 -10.01 -1.25 5.00
N GLN A 180 -9.35 -0.12 5.21
CA GLN A 180 -9.35 1.01 4.27
C GLN A 180 -8.05 1.11 3.45
N THR A 181 -7.06 0.27 3.72
CA THR A 181 -5.75 0.37 3.08
C THR A 181 -5.76 -0.34 1.72
N PRO A 182 -5.48 0.36 0.62
CA PRO A 182 -5.36 -0.30 -0.68
C PRO A 182 -4.01 -1.01 -0.81
N ILE A 183 -4.05 -2.34 -0.97
CA ILE A 183 -2.83 -3.18 -1.14
C ILE A 183 -2.67 -3.77 -2.53
N ARG A 184 -3.78 -3.96 -3.25
CA ARG A 184 -3.79 -4.63 -4.54
C ARG A 184 -4.79 -3.93 -5.46
N ALA A 185 -4.42 -3.80 -6.72
CA ALA A 185 -5.35 -3.42 -7.77
C ALA A 185 -5.36 -4.52 -8.83
N GLU A 186 -6.55 -4.88 -9.29
CA GLU A 186 -6.77 -5.86 -10.33
C GLU A 186 -7.34 -5.18 -11.57
N LEU A 187 -6.83 -5.59 -12.73
CA LEU A 187 -7.32 -5.18 -14.02
C LEU A 187 -7.80 -6.41 -14.78
N LYS A 188 -9.10 -6.48 -15.06
CA LYS A 188 -9.68 -7.48 -15.95
C LYS A 188 -9.89 -6.88 -17.32
N LYS A 189 -9.49 -7.60 -18.37
CA LYS A 189 -9.70 -7.20 -19.77
C LYS A 189 -10.74 -8.10 -20.42
N GLU A 190 -11.75 -7.50 -21.01
CA GLU A 190 -12.80 -8.18 -21.77
C GLU A 190 -12.83 -7.61 -23.19
N TYR A 191 -13.10 -8.46 -24.19
CA TYR A 191 -13.15 -8.06 -25.60
C TYR A 191 -14.60 -8.03 -26.08
N THR A 192 -14.98 -6.95 -26.76
CA THR A 192 -16.32 -6.76 -27.32
C THR A 192 -16.34 -6.98 -28.83
N ILE A 193 -15.25 -6.62 -29.54
CA ILE A 193 -15.14 -6.77 -30.99
C ILE A 193 -13.76 -7.31 -31.35
N GLY A 194 -13.67 -8.58 -31.77
CA GLY A 194 -12.51 -9.14 -32.49
C GLY A 194 -11.13 -8.80 -31.94
N GLN A 195 -10.94 -8.79 -30.62
CA GLN A 195 -9.72 -8.33 -29.92
C GLN A 195 -9.27 -6.87 -30.19
N ARG A 196 -10.08 -6.06 -30.86
CA ARG A 196 -9.79 -4.67 -31.24
C ARG A 196 -10.55 -3.64 -30.42
N ALA A 197 -11.59 -4.05 -29.72
CA ALA A 197 -12.28 -3.22 -28.75
C ALA A 197 -12.66 -4.06 -27.53
N GLY A 198 -12.86 -3.39 -26.40
CA GLY A 198 -13.18 -4.08 -25.17
C GLY A 198 -13.46 -3.17 -24.00
N ARG A 199 -13.49 -3.77 -22.81
CA ARG A 199 -13.65 -3.08 -21.53
C ARG A 199 -12.55 -3.52 -20.59
N PHE A 200 -11.92 -2.56 -19.93
CA PHE A 200 -11.12 -2.78 -18.75
C PHE A 200 -12.00 -2.64 -17.52
N THR A 201 -11.94 -3.57 -16.59
CA THR A 201 -12.59 -3.46 -15.28
C THR A 201 -11.52 -3.41 -14.20
N ILE A 202 -11.49 -2.33 -13.44
CA ILE A 202 -10.51 -2.10 -12.39
C ILE A 202 -11.16 -2.23 -11.02
N ARG A 203 -10.56 -3.02 -10.14
CA ARG A 203 -10.94 -3.15 -8.74
C ARG A 203 -9.73 -2.94 -7.85
N VAL A 204 -9.92 -2.22 -6.74
CA VAL A 204 -8.89 -2.02 -5.72
C VAL A 204 -9.31 -2.83 -4.50
N PHE A 205 -8.38 -3.50 -3.84
CA PHE A 205 -8.65 -4.39 -2.73
C PHE A 205 -7.87 -3.97 -1.50
N ASN A 206 -8.49 -4.19 -0.34
CA ASN A 206 -7.82 -4.17 0.94
C ASN A 206 -7.18 -5.54 1.26
N PRO A 207 -6.43 -5.66 2.37
CA PRO A 207 -5.88 -6.92 2.88
C PRO A 207 -6.87 -8.06 3.05
N ASP A 208 -8.14 -7.75 3.31
CA ASP A 208 -9.21 -8.74 3.47
C ASP A 208 -9.79 -9.23 2.14
N GLY A 209 -9.31 -8.69 1.01
CA GLY A 209 -9.87 -9.00 -0.31
C GLY A 209 -11.21 -8.31 -0.58
N GLU A 210 -11.60 -7.33 0.23
CA GLU A 210 -12.78 -6.51 -0.01
C GLU A 210 -12.47 -5.41 -1.02
N VAL A 211 -13.42 -5.11 -1.91
CA VAL A 211 -13.25 -4.04 -2.91
C VAL A 211 -13.37 -2.67 -2.23
N LEU A 212 -12.42 -1.78 -2.50
CA LEU A 212 -12.39 -0.39 -2.02
C LEU A 212 -12.96 0.57 -3.06
N SER A 213 -13.68 1.56 -2.58
CA SER A 213 -14.23 2.67 -3.38
C SER A 213 -13.51 3.97 -3.06
N GLY A 214 -13.52 4.92 -4.00
CA GLY A 214 -12.95 6.26 -3.82
C GLY A 214 -11.42 6.33 -3.91
N ILE A 215 -10.73 5.20 -4.11
CA ILE A 215 -9.27 5.16 -4.20
C ILE A 215 -8.84 5.68 -5.57
N PRO A 216 -7.97 6.71 -5.64
CA PRO A 216 -7.41 7.16 -6.91
C PRO A 216 -6.52 6.08 -7.51
N VAL A 217 -6.78 5.74 -8.77
CA VAL A 217 -5.98 4.79 -9.56
C VAL A 217 -5.50 5.51 -10.81
N LYS A 218 -4.18 5.47 -11.01
CA LYS A 218 -3.54 5.95 -12.22
C LYS A 218 -3.36 4.81 -13.20
N ILE A 219 -3.81 5.05 -14.42
CA ILE A 219 -3.73 4.11 -15.53
C ILE A 219 -2.79 4.71 -16.56
N ARG A 220 -1.72 3.98 -16.86
CA ARG A 220 -0.83 4.31 -17.96
C ARG A 220 -1.14 3.39 -19.14
N TYR A 221 -1.21 3.97 -20.32
CA TYR A 221 -1.48 3.27 -21.57
C TYR A 221 -0.71 3.90 -22.72
N ASP A 222 -0.46 3.10 -23.74
CA ASP A 222 0.13 3.56 -24.98
C ASP A 222 -0.98 4.15 -25.86
N GLU A 223 -0.99 5.47 -25.98
CA GLU A 223 -2.00 6.16 -26.78
C GLU A 223 -1.84 5.92 -28.28
N ASP A 224 -0.67 5.51 -28.78
CA ASP A 224 -0.51 5.14 -30.19
C ASP A 224 -1.20 3.80 -30.49
N LEU A 225 -1.38 2.97 -29.47
CA LEU A 225 -1.99 1.65 -29.60
C LEU A 225 -3.49 1.65 -29.29
N ILE A 226 -3.94 2.40 -28.28
CA ILE A 226 -5.35 2.38 -27.85
C ILE A 226 -5.92 3.78 -27.59
N ASN A 227 -7.19 3.95 -27.94
CA ASN A 227 -8.05 5.00 -27.46
C ASN A 227 -8.78 4.50 -26.21
N LEU A 228 -8.69 5.26 -25.11
CA LEU A 228 -9.59 5.06 -23.97
C LEU A 228 -10.76 6.04 -24.10
N GLU A 229 -11.96 5.50 -24.30
CA GLU A 229 -13.17 6.31 -24.15
C GLU A 229 -13.52 6.31 -22.66
N SER A 230 -13.47 7.46 -22.01
CA SER A 230 -14.17 7.55 -20.72
C SER A 230 -14.79 8.92 -20.53
N LYS A 231 -16.10 8.87 -20.26
CA LYS A 231 -16.92 9.98 -19.80
C LYS A 231 -16.62 10.37 -18.33
N ASN A 232 -15.74 9.62 -17.66
CA ASN A 232 -15.34 9.77 -16.25
C ASN A 232 -13.81 9.96 -16.08
N VAL A 233 -13.08 10.29 -17.16
CA VAL A 233 -11.64 10.58 -17.10
C VAL A 233 -11.47 11.93 -16.41
N GLY A 234 -10.91 11.92 -15.19
CA GLY A 234 -10.28 13.13 -14.65
C GLY A 234 -9.17 13.59 -15.59
N GLN A 235 -8.86 14.90 -15.57
CA GLN A 235 -7.91 15.56 -16.48
C GLN A 235 -6.74 14.66 -16.93
N LYS A 236 -6.47 14.61 -18.25
CA LYS A 236 -5.26 13.99 -18.79
C LYS A 236 -4.05 14.70 -18.18
N ASN A 237 -3.45 14.10 -17.16
CA ASN A 237 -2.33 14.69 -16.45
C ASN A 237 -1.04 14.60 -17.29
N TYR A 238 -0.92 13.55 -18.13
CA TYR A 238 0.17 13.33 -19.08
C TYR A 238 -0.33 12.55 -20.30
N VAL A 239 0.40 12.62 -21.41
CA VAL A 239 0.20 11.77 -22.60
C VAL A 239 0.22 10.29 -22.16
N GLY A 240 -0.84 9.54 -22.45
CA GLY A 240 -0.96 8.15 -22.03
C GLY A 240 -1.22 7.91 -20.53
N GLU A 241 -1.65 8.89 -19.72
CA GLU A 241 -2.05 8.69 -18.31
C GLU A 241 -3.48 9.20 -18.04
N VAL A 242 -4.26 8.40 -17.30
CA VAL A 242 -5.61 8.77 -16.82
C VAL A 242 -5.73 8.43 -15.33
N GLU A 243 -6.32 9.33 -14.57
CA GLU A 243 -6.69 9.09 -13.17
C GLU A 243 -8.19 8.82 -13.06
N ILE A 244 -8.54 7.73 -12.37
CA ILE A 244 -9.92 7.35 -12.04
C ILE A 244 -10.05 7.12 -10.53
N ARG A 245 -11.28 7.14 -10.01
CA ARG A 245 -11.57 6.69 -8.64
C ARG A 245 -12.25 5.34 -8.67
N SER A 246 -11.76 4.39 -7.87
CA SER A 246 -12.35 3.05 -7.77
C SER A 246 -13.80 3.09 -7.27
N THR A 247 -14.58 2.05 -7.60
CA THR A 247 -15.94 1.84 -7.08
C THR A 247 -16.06 0.42 -6.54
N LYS A 248 -17.12 0.14 -5.75
CA LYS A 248 -17.37 -1.20 -5.19
C LYS A 248 -17.62 -2.26 -6.27
N GLU A 249 -18.24 -1.87 -7.38
CA GLU A 249 -18.57 -2.75 -8.51
C GLU A 249 -17.34 -2.97 -9.43
N GLY A 250 -16.40 -2.03 -9.37
CA GLY A 250 -15.28 -1.89 -10.29
C GLY A 250 -15.54 -0.83 -11.36
N VAL A 251 -14.50 -0.10 -11.75
CA VAL A 251 -14.59 0.93 -12.77
C VAL A 251 -14.38 0.29 -14.14
N SER A 252 -15.35 0.49 -15.03
CA SER A 252 -15.28 -0.05 -16.38
C SER A 252 -14.91 1.04 -17.39
N ILE A 253 -13.81 0.82 -18.11
CA ILE A 253 -13.25 1.75 -19.10
C ILE A 253 -13.27 1.06 -20.47
N PRO A 254 -14.14 1.52 -21.39
CA PRO A 254 -14.07 1.10 -22.78
C PRO A 254 -12.73 1.49 -23.42
N TRP A 255 -12.23 0.60 -24.27
CA TRP A 255 -11.02 0.86 -25.06
C TRP A 255 -11.18 0.34 -26.48
N GLU A 256 -10.51 1.00 -27.41
CA GLU A 256 -10.44 0.62 -28.81
C GLU A 256 -9.01 0.72 -29.33
N ALA A 257 -8.57 -0.25 -30.12
CA ALA A 257 -7.28 -0.22 -30.79
C ALA A 257 -7.28 0.84 -31.90
N LYS A 258 -6.27 1.69 -31.93
CA LYS A 258 -6.06 2.61 -33.06
C LYS A 258 -5.78 1.79 -34.32
N LYS A 259 -6.32 2.24 -35.46
CA LYS A 259 -5.94 1.70 -36.76
C LYS A 259 -4.52 2.17 -37.06
N ASN A 260 -3.57 1.25 -37.19
CA ASN A 260 -2.28 1.55 -37.80
C ASN A 260 -2.55 2.17 -39.18
N LYS A 261 -2.08 3.39 -39.41
CA LYS A 261 -2.02 3.98 -40.75
C LYS A 261 -0.97 3.27 -41.58
#